data_AF-A0A959RZE7-F1
#
_entry.id   AF-A0A959RZE7-F1
#
_cell.length_a   1.000
_cell.length_b   1.000
_cell.length_c   1.000
_cell.angle_alpha   90.00
_cell.angle_beta   90.00
_cell.angle_gamma   90.00
#
_symmetry.space_group_name_H-M   'P 1'
#
loop_
_entity.id
_entity.type
_entity.pdbx_description
1 polymer ?
#
loop_
_entity_poly.entity_id
_entity_poly.type
_entity_poly.pdbx_seq_one_letter_code
_entity_poly.pdbx_strand_id
1 'polypeptide(L)'
;MAKTIKYLLIVTWLSACGQPTPAPPPAEQPKVVETVQKPLRLGAERTEVYLPLVQGKSVGIVANQTSVVGKTHLVDTLLGLGINVKSVFAPEHGFRGNASAGAKISDSKDPKTGLPIVSLYGSNYKPEPEMLEGLDVVIFDIQDVGTRFYTYISTMSYMMEACAENGIEMLVLDRPNPNGHYVDGPVLKKGLSSFVGLHEVPVVHGMTVGEYAKMVNGEGWLKNKINCNLTVVEMENYAHDQDYQLPIAPSPNLPNQTAIYLYPSLCFFEGTEVSEGRGTDKPFQQFGYPKMPNGNTKFTPKSIDGVANYPKLENKKCNGIDLSDIPLDSLRNMGKLNLDWLISTYQDHPEKD
;
A
#
# COMPACT_ATOMS: atom_id res chain seq x y z
N MET A 1 89.63 -40.88 -20.17
CA MET A 1 89.35 -39.60 -20.84
C MET A 1 88.02 -39.08 -20.35
N ALA A 2 88.05 -37.98 -19.60
CA ALA A 2 86.97 -37.02 -19.28
C ALA A 2 87.40 -36.36 -17.95
N LYS A 3 88.04 -35.20 -18.05
CA LYS A 3 88.41 -34.34 -16.91
C LYS A 3 87.18 -33.52 -16.55
N THR A 4 86.72 -33.59 -15.31
CA THR A 4 85.71 -32.65 -14.79
C THR A 4 86.28 -31.99 -13.54
N ILE A 5 86.59 -30.71 -13.68
CA ILE A 5 87.19 -29.83 -12.69
C ILE A 5 86.11 -29.46 -11.67
N LYS A 6 86.35 -29.73 -10.38
CA LYS A 6 85.52 -29.22 -9.27
C LYS A 6 86.08 -27.87 -8.83
N TYR A 7 85.38 -26.78 -9.14
CA TYR A 7 85.61 -25.48 -8.53
C TYR A 7 84.82 -25.37 -7.23
N LEU A 8 85.55 -25.05 -6.15
CA LEU A 8 85.02 -24.77 -4.81
C LEU A 8 84.60 -23.30 -4.77
N LEU A 9 83.29 -23.03 -4.69
CA LEU A 9 82.76 -21.67 -4.50
C LEU A 9 82.63 -21.39 -3.01
N ILE A 10 83.43 -20.44 -2.51
CA ILE A 10 83.33 -19.89 -1.16
C ILE A 10 82.26 -18.80 -1.22
N VAL A 11 81.14 -19.00 -0.52
CA VAL A 11 80.10 -17.97 -0.33
C VAL A 11 80.22 -17.42 1.09
N THR A 12 80.70 -16.18 1.20
CA THR A 12 80.72 -15.41 2.45
C THR A 12 79.32 -14.90 2.78
N TRP A 13 78.79 -15.28 3.95
CA TRP A 13 77.55 -14.73 4.50
C TRP A 13 77.84 -13.36 5.14
N LEU A 14 77.34 -12.29 4.52
CA LEU A 14 77.21 -10.96 5.14
C LEU A 14 75.81 -10.87 5.79
N SER A 15 75.75 -10.97 7.11
CA SER A 15 74.52 -10.71 7.87
C SER A 15 74.30 -9.20 7.99
N ALA A 16 73.38 -8.66 7.19
CA ALA A 16 72.86 -7.31 7.38
C ALA A 16 71.67 -7.35 8.36
N CYS A 17 71.83 -6.78 9.55
CA CYS A 17 70.72 -6.50 10.46
C CYS A 17 69.88 -5.34 9.90
N GLY A 18 68.79 -5.65 9.19
CA GLY A 18 67.73 -4.69 8.92
C GLY A 18 66.77 -4.61 10.11
N GLN A 19 66.62 -3.43 10.71
CA GLN A 19 65.56 -3.19 11.69
C GLN A 19 64.19 -3.20 10.96
N PRO A 20 63.17 -3.88 11.50
CA PRO A 20 61.83 -3.88 10.91
C PRO A 20 61.21 -2.49 11.01
N THR A 21 60.72 -1.97 9.89
CA THR A 21 59.92 -0.74 9.83
C THR A 21 58.64 -0.92 10.65
N PRO A 22 58.20 0.11 11.42
CA PRO A 22 56.94 0.03 12.17
C PRO A 22 55.78 -0.16 11.19
N ALA A 23 54.88 -1.09 11.52
CA ALA A 23 53.65 -1.27 10.76
C ALA A 23 52.83 0.03 10.75
N PRO A 24 52.11 0.35 9.66
CA PRO A 24 51.19 1.47 9.65
C PRO A 24 50.14 1.28 10.76
N PRO A 25 49.69 2.36 11.41
CA PRO A 25 48.59 2.25 12.35
C PRO A 25 47.36 1.64 11.64
N PRO A 26 46.55 0.84 12.34
CA PRO A 26 45.32 0.28 11.78
C PRO A 26 44.46 1.42 11.22
N ALA A 27 43.92 1.24 10.01
CA ALA A 27 42.94 2.17 9.47
C ALA A 27 41.79 2.31 10.49
N GLU A 28 41.48 3.56 10.88
CA GLU A 28 40.31 3.82 11.71
C GLU A 28 39.08 3.25 10.99
N GLN A 29 38.43 2.27 11.62
CA GLN A 29 37.14 1.79 11.15
C GLN A 29 36.18 2.99 11.14
N PRO A 30 35.42 3.20 10.04
CA PRO A 30 34.44 4.28 10.01
C PRO A 30 33.51 4.10 11.20
N LYS A 31 33.48 5.10 12.09
CA LYS A 31 32.54 5.16 13.20
C LYS A 31 31.14 5.06 12.60
N VAL A 32 30.43 3.97 12.89
CA VAL A 32 29.01 3.85 12.64
C VAL A 32 28.36 4.92 13.50
N VAL A 33 28.01 6.05 12.89
CA VAL A 33 27.17 7.04 13.53
C VAL A 33 25.79 6.41 13.56
N GLU A 34 25.39 5.89 14.72
CA GLU A 34 23.98 5.55 14.97
C GLU A 34 23.19 6.85 14.82
N THR A 35 22.63 7.07 13.63
CA THR A 35 21.65 8.12 13.43
C THR A 35 20.42 7.71 14.22
N VAL A 36 20.15 8.43 15.32
CA VAL A 36 18.88 8.33 16.03
C VAL A 36 17.78 8.68 15.02
N GLN A 37 17.15 7.65 14.44
CA GLN A 37 16.03 7.83 13.52
C GLN A 37 14.88 8.45 14.31
N LYS A 38 14.52 9.69 13.95
CA LYS A 38 13.34 10.33 14.52
C LYS A 38 12.10 9.48 14.18
N PRO A 39 11.12 9.36 15.09
CA PRO A 39 9.94 8.56 14.81
C PRO A 39 9.18 9.13 13.60
N LEU A 40 8.64 8.24 12.78
CA LEU A 40 7.72 8.58 11.70
C LEU A 40 6.53 9.34 12.29
N ARG A 41 6.17 10.48 11.68
CA ARG A 41 4.90 11.18 11.96
C ARG A 41 4.07 11.21 10.70
N LEU A 42 2.86 10.67 10.78
CA LEU A 42 1.89 10.64 9.69
C LEU A 42 1.37 12.04 9.38
N GLY A 43 0.84 12.27 8.17
CA GLY A 43 0.23 13.56 7.82
C GLY A 43 -0.89 13.95 8.80
N ALA A 44 -1.69 12.98 9.26
CA ALA A 44 -2.76 13.20 10.24
C ALA A 44 -2.27 13.53 11.66
N GLU A 45 -0.99 13.30 11.97
CA GLU A 45 -0.38 13.65 13.26
C GLU A 45 0.27 15.04 13.25
N ARG A 46 0.28 15.71 12.11
CA ARG A 46 0.85 17.06 11.91
C ARG A 46 -0.22 18.13 12.00
N THR A 47 -0.99 18.13 13.09
CA THR A 47 -2.10 19.07 13.33
C THR A 47 -1.65 20.52 13.24
N GLU A 48 -0.43 20.82 13.66
CA GLU A 48 0.19 22.14 13.57
C GLU A 48 0.30 22.66 12.12
N VAL A 49 0.35 21.75 11.14
CA VAL A 49 0.46 22.09 9.71
C VAL A 49 -0.91 22.34 9.11
N TYR A 50 -1.88 21.46 9.38
CA TYR A 50 -3.14 21.46 8.64
C TYR A 50 -4.30 22.15 9.37
N LEU A 51 -4.30 22.26 10.71
CA LEU A 51 -5.36 22.97 11.43
C LEU A 51 -5.51 24.43 10.97
N PRO A 52 -4.43 25.21 10.79
CA PRO A 52 -4.55 26.58 10.29
C PRO A 52 -5.19 26.67 8.90
N LEU A 53 -5.08 25.61 8.09
CA LEU A 53 -5.62 25.56 6.73
C LEU A 53 -7.12 25.28 6.71
N VAL A 54 -7.67 24.68 7.76
CA VAL A 54 -9.08 24.24 7.85
C VAL A 54 -9.89 24.96 8.94
N GLN A 55 -9.24 25.80 9.74
CA GLN A 55 -9.90 26.58 10.78
C GLN A 55 -10.92 27.54 10.17
N GLY A 56 -12.15 27.52 10.70
CA GLY A 56 -13.24 28.39 10.21
C GLY A 56 -13.86 27.96 8.88
N LYS A 57 -13.36 26.89 8.24
CA LYS A 57 -13.91 26.31 7.01
C LYS A 57 -14.95 25.22 7.32
N SER A 58 -15.87 24.99 6.39
CA SER A 58 -16.74 23.82 6.35
C SER A 58 -16.00 22.65 5.71
N VAL A 59 -15.78 21.59 6.49
CA VAL A 59 -14.87 20.49 6.13
C VAL A 59 -15.65 19.22 5.77
N GLY A 60 -15.41 18.67 4.60
CA GLY A 60 -15.75 17.29 4.24
C GLY A 60 -14.56 16.35 4.47
N ILE A 61 -14.81 15.08 4.81
CA ILE A 61 -13.71 14.14 5.11
C ILE A 61 -13.93 12.83 4.35
N VAL A 62 -12.99 12.46 3.47
CA VAL A 62 -12.90 11.12 2.89
C VAL A 62 -12.11 10.24 3.86
N ALA A 63 -12.79 9.29 4.51
CA ALA A 63 -12.22 8.49 5.58
C ALA A 63 -12.85 7.09 5.67
N ASN A 64 -12.06 6.15 6.19
CA ASN A 64 -12.51 4.83 6.65
C ASN A 64 -11.94 4.53 8.05
N GLN A 65 -12.03 3.27 8.50
CA GLN A 65 -11.55 2.86 9.83
C GLN A 65 -10.05 3.08 10.08
N THR A 66 -9.25 3.25 9.03
CA THR A 66 -7.80 3.47 9.12
C THR A 66 -7.42 4.91 9.42
N SER A 67 -8.38 5.84 9.31
CA SER A 67 -8.20 7.29 9.46
C SER A 67 -8.08 7.66 10.93
N VAL A 68 -6.97 7.28 11.56
CA VAL A 68 -6.71 7.49 12.99
C VAL A 68 -5.52 8.43 13.22
N VAL A 69 -5.61 9.19 14.31
CA VAL A 69 -4.53 9.94 14.95
C VAL A 69 -4.30 9.29 16.31
N GLY A 70 -3.19 8.57 16.45
CA GLY A 70 -2.99 7.65 17.57
C GLY A 70 -4.07 6.57 17.61
N LYS A 71 -4.98 6.64 18.59
CA LYS A 71 -6.09 5.68 18.77
C LYS A 71 -7.46 6.28 18.46
N THR A 72 -7.53 7.55 18.09
CA THR A 72 -8.77 8.28 17.88
C THR A 72 -8.98 8.51 16.39
N HIS A 73 -10.19 8.28 15.91
CA HIS A 73 -10.52 8.54 14.52
C HIS A 73 -10.35 10.05 14.18
N LEU A 74 -9.88 10.38 12.98
CA LEU A 74 -9.60 11.75 12.54
C LEU A 74 -10.83 12.65 12.70
N VAL A 75 -12.00 12.23 12.22
CA VAL A 75 -13.28 12.94 12.41
C VAL A 75 -13.53 13.32 13.87
N ASP A 76 -13.35 12.39 14.81
CA ASP A 76 -13.55 12.66 16.23
C ASP A 76 -12.51 13.64 16.77
N THR A 77 -11.27 13.52 16.29
CA THR A 77 -10.16 14.42 16.64
C THR A 77 -10.45 15.85 16.17
N LEU A 78 -10.87 16.03 14.92
CA LEU A 78 -11.18 17.34 14.34
C LEU A 78 -12.39 17.99 15.01
N LEU A 79 -13.46 17.24 15.27
CA LEU A 79 -14.61 17.73 16.04
C LEU A 79 -14.21 18.16 17.46
N GLY A 80 -13.37 17.35 18.14
CA GLY A 80 -12.85 17.68 19.47
C GLY A 80 -11.95 18.93 19.50
N LEU A 81 -11.33 19.26 18.37
CA LEU A 81 -10.53 20.48 18.16
C LEU A 81 -11.36 21.68 17.67
N GLY A 82 -12.69 21.54 17.58
CA GLY A 82 -13.59 22.62 17.18
C GLY A 82 -13.63 22.90 15.68
N ILE A 83 -13.17 21.95 14.84
CA ILE A 83 -13.27 22.06 13.39
C ILE A 83 -14.71 21.74 12.95
N ASN A 84 -15.24 22.56 12.04
CA ASN A 84 -16.60 22.46 11.52
C ASN A 84 -16.69 21.39 10.43
N VAL A 85 -16.66 20.12 10.85
CA VAL A 85 -16.89 18.97 9.97
C VAL A 85 -18.38 18.90 9.60
N LYS A 86 -18.69 18.83 8.31
CA LYS A 86 -20.06 18.83 7.78
C LYS A 86 -20.51 17.46 7.27
N SER A 87 -19.62 16.71 6.66
CA SER A 87 -19.93 15.43 6.03
C SER A 87 -18.73 14.50 6.00
N VAL A 88 -19.02 13.20 5.95
CA VAL A 88 -18.05 12.13 5.76
C VAL A 88 -18.36 11.42 4.45
N PHE A 89 -17.34 11.14 3.68
CA PHE A 89 -17.41 10.35 2.46
C PHE A 89 -16.67 9.03 2.69
N ALA A 90 -17.37 7.92 2.61
CA ALA A 90 -16.83 6.59 2.93
C ALA A 90 -16.71 5.72 1.66
N PRO A 91 -15.55 5.07 1.43
CA PRO A 91 -15.38 4.13 0.32
C PRO A 91 -15.98 2.75 0.64
N GLU A 92 -15.55 1.72 -0.11
CA GLU A 92 -16.07 0.36 -0.18
C GLU A 92 -16.30 -0.40 1.14
N HIS A 93 -15.52 -0.14 2.19
CA HIS A 93 -15.56 -0.86 3.47
C HIS A 93 -16.13 -0.02 4.63
N GLY A 94 -16.72 1.12 4.29
CA GLY A 94 -17.37 2.02 5.23
C GLY A 94 -16.43 2.85 6.10
N PHE A 95 -17.05 3.54 7.06
CA PHE A 95 -16.41 4.62 7.81
C PHE A 95 -15.76 4.16 9.11
N ARG A 96 -16.49 3.38 9.94
CA ARG A 96 -16.01 2.94 11.27
C ARG A 96 -15.58 1.47 11.33
N GLY A 97 -15.48 0.78 10.19
CA GLY A 97 -15.06 -0.62 10.10
C GLY A 97 -16.14 -1.65 10.47
N ASN A 98 -17.38 -1.20 10.71
CA ASN A 98 -18.52 -2.06 11.03
C ASN A 98 -19.40 -2.37 9.80
N ALA A 99 -19.05 -1.91 8.60
CA ALA A 99 -19.82 -2.11 7.37
C ALA A 99 -19.09 -3.09 6.45
N SER A 100 -19.84 -3.95 5.74
CA SER A 100 -19.27 -4.96 4.85
C SER A 100 -18.72 -4.37 3.55
N ALA A 101 -17.77 -5.07 2.93
CA ALA A 101 -17.38 -4.79 1.55
C ALA A 101 -18.61 -4.88 0.63
N GLY A 102 -19.02 -3.74 0.07
CA GLY A 102 -20.19 -3.67 -0.82
C GLY A 102 -21.55 -3.77 -0.14
N ALA A 103 -21.65 -3.76 1.21
CA ALA A 103 -22.92 -3.36 1.83
C ALA A 103 -23.24 -1.96 1.34
N LYS A 104 -24.48 -1.75 0.90
CA LYS A 104 -24.98 -0.40 0.69
C LYS A 104 -24.85 0.33 2.03
N ILE A 105 -23.81 1.15 2.15
CA ILE A 105 -23.81 2.28 3.07
C ILE A 105 -24.83 3.23 2.46
N SER A 106 -26.12 2.93 2.62
CA SER A 106 -27.16 3.90 2.31
C SER A 106 -26.83 5.17 3.08
N ASP A 107 -26.94 6.33 2.44
CA ASP A 107 -26.62 7.63 3.04
C ASP A 107 -27.16 7.68 4.47
N SER A 108 -26.25 7.51 5.42
CA SER A 108 -26.58 7.22 6.82
C SER A 108 -25.94 8.29 7.68
N LYS A 109 -26.29 8.33 8.96
CA LYS A 109 -25.63 9.23 9.90
C LYS A 109 -24.68 8.42 10.76
N ASP A 110 -23.50 8.96 11.04
CA ASP A 110 -22.60 8.41 12.04
C ASP A 110 -23.29 8.46 13.41
N PRO A 111 -23.58 7.32 14.08
CA PRO A 111 -24.35 7.32 15.32
C PRO A 111 -23.68 8.11 16.45
N LYS A 112 -22.34 8.24 16.40
CA LYS A 112 -21.56 8.94 17.42
C LYS A 112 -21.61 10.46 17.26
N THR A 113 -21.48 10.96 16.04
CA THR A 113 -21.33 12.40 15.75
C THR A 113 -22.58 13.04 15.14
N GLY A 114 -23.50 12.23 14.63
CA GLY A 114 -24.67 12.68 13.87
C GLY A 114 -24.37 13.16 12.45
N LEU A 115 -23.10 13.14 12.03
CA LEU A 115 -22.67 13.60 10.71
C LEU A 115 -23.24 12.70 9.60
N PRO A 116 -23.67 13.28 8.47
CA PRO A 116 -24.03 12.50 7.29
C PRO A 116 -22.79 11.76 6.74
N ILE A 117 -23.01 10.51 6.37
CA ILE A 117 -22.07 9.62 5.70
C ILE A 117 -22.60 9.37 4.29
N VAL A 118 -21.82 9.78 3.30
CA VAL A 118 -22.06 9.59 1.88
C VAL A 118 -21.22 8.41 1.39
N SER A 119 -21.85 7.46 0.68
CA SER A 119 -21.14 6.32 0.09
C SER A 119 -20.49 6.70 -1.24
N LEU A 120 -19.18 6.45 -1.35
CA LEU A 120 -18.39 6.59 -2.59
C LEU A 120 -18.11 5.23 -3.26
N TYR A 121 -19.07 4.31 -3.18
CA TYR A 121 -18.96 2.97 -3.75
C TYR A 121 -20.28 2.49 -4.37
N GLY A 122 -20.16 1.54 -5.32
CA GLY A 122 -21.30 0.93 -6.01
C GLY A 122 -21.83 1.83 -7.12
N SER A 123 -23.00 2.43 -6.91
CA SER A 123 -23.63 3.31 -7.91
C SER A 123 -23.01 4.71 -7.97
N ASN A 124 -22.12 5.06 -7.04
CA ASN A 124 -21.61 6.42 -6.90
C ASN A 124 -20.12 6.42 -6.50
N TYR A 125 -19.19 6.50 -7.47
CA TYR A 125 -17.74 6.54 -7.18
C TYR A 125 -17.19 7.97 -7.04
N LYS A 126 -17.87 8.94 -7.66
CA LYS A 126 -17.55 10.36 -7.62
C LYS A 126 -18.73 11.06 -6.96
N PRO A 127 -18.54 11.87 -5.91
CA PRO A 127 -19.67 12.58 -5.30
C PRO A 127 -20.34 13.52 -6.29
N GLU A 128 -21.66 13.59 -6.25
CA GLU A 128 -22.44 14.56 -7.01
C GLU A 128 -22.24 15.97 -6.43
N PRO A 129 -22.37 17.05 -7.23
CA PRO A 129 -22.16 18.42 -6.77
C PRO A 129 -22.97 18.80 -5.52
N GLU A 130 -24.20 18.32 -5.39
CA GLU A 130 -25.08 18.59 -4.25
C GLU A 130 -24.53 17.99 -2.95
N MET A 131 -23.76 16.91 -3.03
CA MET A 131 -23.12 16.28 -1.86
C MET A 131 -21.93 17.11 -1.34
N LEU A 132 -21.40 18.02 -2.16
CA LEU A 132 -20.28 18.89 -1.86
C LEU A 132 -20.72 20.33 -1.51
N GLU A 133 -22.00 20.65 -1.63
CA GLU A 133 -22.52 21.99 -1.43
C GLU A 133 -22.20 22.53 -0.02
N GLY A 134 -21.65 23.73 0.03
CA GLY A 134 -21.29 24.42 1.28
C GLY A 134 -20.03 23.89 1.95
N LEU A 135 -19.26 23.00 1.32
CA LEU A 135 -17.91 22.65 1.74
C LEU A 135 -16.90 23.65 1.17
N ASP A 136 -15.94 24.07 1.98
CA ASP A 136 -14.82 24.88 1.54
C ASP A 136 -13.57 24.01 1.25
N VAL A 137 -13.46 22.88 1.96
CA VAL A 137 -12.31 21.98 1.88
C VAL A 137 -12.72 20.53 2.13
N VAL A 138 -12.11 19.61 1.39
CA VAL A 138 -12.19 18.16 1.63
C VAL A 138 -10.84 17.62 2.08
N ILE A 139 -10.82 16.88 3.18
CA ILE A 139 -9.64 16.17 3.67
C ILE A 139 -9.73 14.70 3.25
N PHE A 140 -8.70 14.17 2.59
CA PHE A 140 -8.52 12.74 2.35
C PHE A 140 -7.50 12.18 3.34
N ASP A 141 -7.92 11.18 4.11
CA ASP A 141 -7.05 10.46 5.05
C ASP A 141 -7.41 8.99 5.06
N ILE A 142 -6.75 8.17 4.23
CA ILE A 142 -7.00 6.73 4.16
C ILE A 142 -5.68 5.99 3.93
N GLN A 143 -5.46 4.89 4.67
CA GLN A 143 -4.33 3.99 4.46
C GLN A 143 -4.54 3.13 3.22
N ASP A 144 -3.69 3.32 2.21
CA ASP A 144 -3.61 2.49 1.00
C ASP A 144 -2.60 1.33 1.17
N VAL A 145 -2.44 0.49 0.15
CA VAL A 145 -1.50 -0.66 0.14
C VAL A 145 -0.51 -0.65 -1.03
N GLY A 146 -0.52 0.37 -1.89
CA GLY A 146 0.51 0.58 -2.91
C GLY A 146 0.30 -0.14 -4.23
N THR A 147 -0.95 -0.54 -4.53
CA THR A 147 -1.29 -1.30 -5.73
C THR A 147 -2.40 -0.61 -6.52
N ARG A 148 -2.26 -0.56 -7.84
CA ARG A 148 -3.19 0.13 -8.75
C ARG A 148 -4.65 -0.33 -8.63
N PHE A 149 -4.88 -1.60 -8.31
CA PHE A 149 -6.22 -2.18 -8.18
C PHE A 149 -6.82 -2.08 -6.77
N TYR A 150 -6.10 -1.47 -5.83
CA TYR A 150 -6.68 -1.08 -4.54
C TYR A 150 -7.32 0.30 -4.69
N THR A 151 -8.63 0.38 -4.52
CA THR A 151 -9.45 1.43 -5.15
C THR A 151 -9.46 2.78 -4.42
N TYR A 152 -8.76 2.93 -3.30
CA TYR A 152 -8.75 4.18 -2.53
C TYR A 152 -8.08 5.34 -3.28
N ILE A 153 -7.03 5.07 -4.06
CA ILE A 153 -6.43 6.06 -4.97
C ILE A 153 -7.37 6.47 -6.13
N SER A 154 -8.28 5.58 -6.56
CA SER A 154 -9.34 5.90 -7.51
C SER A 154 -10.41 6.79 -6.87
N THR A 155 -10.86 6.46 -5.64
CA THR A 155 -11.74 7.33 -4.85
C THR A 155 -11.12 8.71 -4.63
N MET A 156 -9.84 8.77 -4.27
CA MET A 156 -9.10 10.03 -4.12
C MET A 156 -9.13 10.84 -5.42
N SER A 157 -8.82 10.21 -6.55
CA SER A 157 -8.80 10.88 -7.86
C SER A 157 -10.18 11.41 -8.26
N TYR A 158 -11.25 10.67 -8.01
CA TYR A 158 -12.61 11.16 -8.27
C TYR A 158 -13.00 12.31 -7.32
N MET A 159 -12.59 12.25 -6.06
CA MET A 159 -12.79 13.37 -5.14
C MET A 159 -11.99 14.61 -5.57
N MET A 160 -10.73 14.44 -6.03
CA MET A 160 -9.93 15.52 -6.60
C MET A 160 -10.63 16.18 -7.78
N GLU A 161 -11.16 15.37 -8.71
CA GLU A 161 -11.93 15.87 -9.85
C GLU A 161 -13.18 16.64 -9.41
N ALA A 162 -13.96 16.09 -8.48
CA ALA A 162 -15.17 16.72 -7.99
C ALA A 162 -14.87 18.03 -7.22
N CYS A 163 -13.80 18.07 -6.42
CA CYS A 163 -13.35 19.28 -5.75
C CYS A 163 -12.93 20.36 -6.76
N ALA A 164 -12.16 19.96 -7.79
CA ALA A 164 -11.71 20.87 -8.83
C ALA A 164 -12.89 21.50 -9.60
N GLU A 165 -13.90 20.69 -9.95
CA GLU A 165 -15.09 21.14 -10.67
C GLU A 165 -15.98 22.09 -9.85
N ASN A 166 -15.95 21.99 -8.52
CA ASN A 166 -16.78 22.78 -7.61
C ASN A 166 -16.01 23.91 -6.91
N GLY A 167 -14.74 24.12 -7.23
CA GLY A 167 -13.91 25.16 -6.62
C GLY A 167 -13.59 24.92 -5.14
N ILE A 168 -13.55 23.65 -4.72
CA ILE A 168 -13.30 23.22 -3.34
C ILE A 168 -11.83 22.85 -3.21
N GLU A 169 -11.20 23.23 -2.08
CA GLU A 169 -9.83 22.83 -1.78
C GLU A 169 -9.76 21.36 -1.37
N MET A 170 -8.67 20.67 -1.71
CA MET A 170 -8.43 19.31 -1.23
C MET A 170 -7.12 19.23 -0.45
N LEU A 171 -7.20 18.66 0.76
CA LEU A 171 -6.06 18.31 1.58
C LEU A 171 -5.87 16.79 1.60
N VAL A 172 -4.66 16.30 1.33
CA VAL A 172 -4.30 14.89 1.51
C VAL A 172 -3.40 14.78 2.73
N LEU A 173 -3.84 14.03 3.74
CA LEU A 173 -3.03 13.69 4.90
C LEU A 173 -2.25 12.41 4.56
N ASP A 174 -0.97 12.57 4.28
CA ASP A 174 -0.21 11.48 3.67
C ASP A 174 0.08 10.33 4.65
N ARG A 175 0.16 9.12 4.10
CA ARG A 175 0.40 7.87 4.84
C ARG A 175 1.42 6.98 4.12
N PRO A 176 2.16 6.11 4.84
CA PRO A 176 3.15 5.25 4.24
C PRO A 176 2.53 4.31 3.22
N ASN A 177 3.26 4.05 2.15
CA ASN A 177 2.93 2.96 1.24
C ASN A 177 3.66 1.69 1.73
N PRO A 178 2.96 0.64 2.20
CA PRO A 178 3.61 -0.59 2.65
C PRO A 178 4.37 -1.33 1.54
N ASN A 179 4.00 -1.11 0.28
CA ASN A 179 4.69 -1.59 -0.91
C ASN A 179 5.50 -0.46 -1.61
N GLY A 180 5.84 0.62 -0.87
CA GLY A 180 6.54 1.79 -1.41
C GLY A 180 8.01 1.55 -1.80
N HIS A 181 8.56 0.40 -1.39
CA HIS A 181 9.97 0.04 -1.55
C HIS A 181 10.34 -0.47 -2.95
N TYR A 182 9.37 -0.61 -3.86
CA TYR A 182 9.59 -1.05 -5.24
C TYR A 182 8.50 -0.53 -6.19
N VAL A 183 8.79 -0.60 -7.50
CA VAL A 183 7.86 -0.28 -8.59
C VAL A 183 7.90 -1.44 -9.57
N ASP A 184 6.75 -2.01 -9.92
CA ASP A 184 6.71 -3.18 -10.80
C ASP A 184 5.36 -3.38 -11.52
N GLY A 185 5.40 -4.18 -12.58
CA GLY A 185 4.27 -4.53 -13.43
C GLY A 185 4.01 -3.53 -14.56
N PRO A 186 3.17 -3.92 -15.54
CA PRO A 186 2.90 -3.09 -16.70
C PRO A 186 2.11 -1.83 -16.30
N VAL A 187 2.50 -0.71 -16.89
CA VAL A 187 1.70 0.52 -16.89
C VAL A 187 0.34 0.24 -17.51
N LEU A 188 -0.73 0.79 -16.91
CA LEU A 188 -2.08 0.58 -17.42
C LEU A 188 -2.19 1.09 -18.84
N LYS A 189 -2.61 0.22 -19.77
CA LYS A 189 -2.81 0.60 -21.16
C LYS A 189 -4.05 1.49 -21.28
N LYS A 190 -3.91 2.60 -22.00
CA LYS A 190 -5.03 3.47 -22.38
C LYS A 190 -6.20 2.66 -22.96
N GLY A 191 -7.41 2.96 -22.49
CA GLY A 191 -8.64 2.25 -22.86
C GLY A 191 -9.00 1.08 -21.93
N LEU A 192 -8.13 0.71 -20.99
CA LEU A 192 -8.44 -0.25 -19.92
C LEU A 192 -8.73 0.42 -18.57
N SER A 193 -8.94 1.75 -18.56
CA SER A 193 -9.26 2.50 -17.34
C SER A 193 -10.61 2.05 -16.76
N SER A 194 -10.61 1.82 -15.45
CA SER A 194 -11.79 1.44 -14.65
C SER A 194 -11.59 1.85 -13.19
N PHE A 195 -12.55 1.56 -12.31
CA PHE A 195 -12.41 1.87 -10.89
C PHE A 195 -11.23 1.12 -10.21
N VAL A 196 -10.89 -0.08 -10.68
CA VAL A 196 -9.74 -0.90 -10.21
C VAL A 196 -8.43 -0.57 -10.97
N GLY A 197 -8.37 0.57 -11.61
CA GLY A 197 -7.19 1.03 -12.32
C GLY A 197 -7.55 2.23 -13.17
N LEU A 198 -7.46 3.43 -12.57
CA LEU A 198 -7.93 4.65 -13.21
C LEU A 198 -6.87 5.26 -14.12
N HIS A 199 -5.64 5.36 -13.61
CA HIS A 199 -4.55 6.11 -14.24
C HIS A 199 -3.43 5.21 -14.77
N GLU A 200 -2.62 5.79 -15.65
CA GLU A 200 -1.49 5.14 -16.34
C GLU A 200 -0.28 4.95 -15.41
N VAL A 201 -0.47 4.18 -14.33
CA VAL A 201 0.59 3.76 -13.40
C VAL A 201 0.86 2.25 -13.50
N PRO A 202 2.04 1.77 -13.07
CA PRO A 202 2.33 0.34 -12.91
C PRO A 202 1.38 -0.36 -11.94
N VAL A 203 1.48 -1.70 -11.83
CA VAL A 203 0.66 -2.47 -10.88
C VAL A 203 1.02 -2.11 -9.44
N VAL A 204 2.33 -2.09 -9.13
CA VAL A 204 2.88 -1.55 -7.89
C VAL A 204 3.54 -0.22 -8.23
N HIS A 205 2.97 0.87 -7.76
CA HIS A 205 3.35 2.21 -8.20
C HIS A 205 4.42 2.87 -7.32
N GLY A 206 4.75 2.32 -6.16
CA GLY A 206 5.79 2.82 -5.25
C GLY A 206 5.50 4.14 -4.52
N MET A 207 4.53 4.93 -5.01
CA MET A 207 4.16 6.23 -4.43
C MET A 207 3.30 6.14 -3.16
N THR A 208 3.42 7.12 -2.27
CA THR A 208 2.39 7.41 -1.25
C THR A 208 1.10 7.96 -1.89
N VAL A 209 0.02 8.07 -1.12
CA VAL A 209 -1.22 8.68 -1.62
C VAL A 209 -1.04 10.18 -1.91
N GLY A 210 -0.22 10.88 -1.12
CA GLY A 210 0.13 12.28 -1.35
C GLY A 210 0.94 12.48 -2.64
N GLU A 211 1.92 11.64 -2.90
CA GLU A 211 2.70 11.65 -4.15
C GLU A 211 1.82 11.31 -5.36
N TYR A 212 0.97 10.28 -5.23
CA TYR A 212 0.01 9.92 -6.26
C TYR A 212 -0.93 11.08 -6.60
N ALA A 213 -1.47 11.78 -5.59
CA ALA A 213 -2.32 12.95 -5.80
C ALA A 213 -1.60 14.08 -6.54
N LYS A 214 -0.33 14.35 -6.19
CA LYS A 214 0.48 15.34 -6.92
C LYS A 214 0.69 14.91 -8.37
N MET A 215 0.96 13.63 -8.63
CA MET A 215 1.11 13.09 -9.98
C MET A 215 -0.18 13.20 -10.80
N VAL A 216 -1.35 12.94 -10.19
CA VAL A 216 -2.66 13.09 -10.84
C VAL A 216 -2.89 14.50 -11.37
N ASN A 217 -2.59 15.52 -10.56
CA ASN A 217 -2.63 16.92 -11.00
C ASN A 217 -1.53 17.22 -12.04
N GLY A 218 -0.28 16.85 -11.76
CA GLY A 218 0.88 17.18 -12.60
C GLY A 218 0.80 16.62 -14.01
N GLU A 219 0.27 15.41 -14.16
CA GLU A 219 0.09 14.75 -15.45
C GLU A 219 -1.24 15.13 -16.14
N GLY A 220 -2.09 15.93 -15.48
CA GLY A 220 -3.38 16.36 -16.00
C GLY A 220 -4.35 15.20 -16.24
N TRP A 221 -4.36 14.22 -15.33
CA TRP A 221 -5.17 13.00 -15.44
C TRP A 221 -6.65 13.21 -15.07
N LEU A 222 -6.98 14.31 -14.41
CA LEU A 222 -8.38 14.68 -14.15
C LEU A 222 -9.08 15.05 -15.47
N LYS A 223 -10.39 14.81 -15.53
CA LYS A 223 -11.20 15.13 -16.71
C LYS A 223 -11.02 16.59 -17.14
N ASN A 224 -10.96 16.79 -18.46
CA ASN A 224 -10.69 18.10 -19.07
C ASN A 224 -9.35 18.74 -18.66
N LYS A 225 -8.44 17.97 -18.05
CA LYS A 225 -7.16 18.46 -17.50
C LYS A 225 -7.34 19.56 -16.45
N ILE A 226 -8.47 19.54 -15.73
CA ILE A 226 -8.68 20.46 -14.62
C ILE A 226 -7.66 20.14 -13.52
N ASN A 227 -7.23 21.15 -12.76
CA ASN A 227 -6.35 20.97 -11.62
C ASN A 227 -7.14 21.15 -10.33
N CYS A 228 -7.01 20.19 -9.42
CA CYS A 228 -7.52 20.32 -8.06
C CYS A 228 -6.65 21.30 -7.28
N ASN A 229 -7.23 22.20 -6.50
CA ASN A 229 -6.47 23.02 -5.54
C ASN A 229 -6.02 22.13 -4.37
N LEU A 230 -4.88 21.47 -4.59
CA LEU A 230 -4.38 20.39 -3.74
C LEU A 230 -3.29 20.89 -2.79
N THR A 231 -3.43 20.57 -1.52
CA THR A 231 -2.36 20.62 -0.53
C THR A 231 -2.09 19.21 0.00
N VAL A 232 -0.83 18.79 0.04
CA VAL A 232 -0.42 17.52 0.68
C VAL A 232 0.28 17.83 1.99
N VAL A 233 -0.21 17.23 3.07
CA VAL A 233 0.45 17.25 4.37
C VAL A 233 1.37 16.04 4.42
N GLU A 234 2.62 16.27 4.01
CA GLU A 234 3.65 15.24 3.95
C GLU A 234 3.97 14.68 5.34
N MET A 235 4.35 13.40 5.38
CA MET A 235 4.87 12.77 6.59
C MET A 235 6.23 13.35 6.99
N GLU A 236 6.62 13.21 8.25
CA GLU A 236 7.99 13.46 8.69
C GLU A 236 8.72 12.13 8.91
N ASN A 237 9.98 12.07 8.46
CA ASN A 237 10.88 10.92 8.64
C ASN A 237 10.40 9.64 7.94
N TYR A 238 9.68 9.76 6.82
CA TYR A 238 9.36 8.64 5.93
C TYR A 238 10.41 8.50 4.82
N ALA A 239 10.77 7.26 4.49
CA ALA A 239 11.51 6.92 3.29
C ALA A 239 10.81 5.76 2.57
N HIS A 240 10.91 5.69 1.24
CA HIS A 240 10.29 4.62 0.45
C HIS A 240 10.76 3.22 0.83
N ASP A 241 12.01 3.09 1.28
CA ASP A 241 12.60 1.84 1.74
C ASP A 241 12.37 1.56 3.23
N GLN A 242 11.60 2.40 3.93
CA GLN A 242 11.25 2.17 5.33
C GLN A 242 10.27 0.99 5.44
N ASP A 243 10.52 0.09 6.38
CA ASP A 243 9.53 -0.92 6.73
C ASP A 243 8.39 -0.29 7.55
N TYR A 244 7.15 -0.57 7.16
CA TYR A 244 5.96 -0.06 7.81
C TYR A 244 4.87 -1.13 7.84
N GLN A 245 4.58 -1.60 9.05
CA GLN A 245 3.50 -2.54 9.31
C GLN A 245 2.22 -1.79 9.65
N LEU A 246 1.13 -2.11 8.93
CA LEU A 246 -0.12 -1.39 9.11
C LEU A 246 -0.74 -1.72 10.48
N PRO A 247 -1.03 -0.71 11.32
CA PRO A 247 -1.60 -0.95 12.66
C PRO A 247 -3.08 -1.35 12.61
N ILE A 248 -3.76 -1.07 11.50
CA ILE A 248 -5.18 -1.36 11.27
C ILE A 248 -5.29 -2.00 9.89
N ALA A 249 -5.99 -3.14 9.81
CA ALA A 249 -6.25 -3.81 8.53
C ALA A 249 -6.98 -2.84 7.57
N PRO A 250 -6.43 -2.61 6.36
CA PRO A 250 -7.00 -1.64 5.43
C PRO A 250 -8.30 -2.15 4.78
N SER A 251 -8.46 -3.47 4.68
CA SER A 251 -9.71 -4.12 4.27
C SER A 251 -9.92 -5.44 5.03
N PRO A 252 -11.15 -5.97 5.06
CA PRO A 252 -11.43 -7.26 5.70
C PRO A 252 -10.63 -8.45 5.13
N ASN A 253 -10.24 -8.40 3.85
CA ASN A 253 -9.46 -9.49 3.21
C ASN A 253 -7.95 -9.23 3.17
N LEU A 254 -7.48 -8.09 3.68
CA LEU A 254 -6.05 -7.85 3.93
C LEU A 254 -5.82 -7.75 5.44
N PRO A 255 -5.97 -8.87 6.19
CA PRO A 255 -6.01 -8.84 7.64
C PRO A 255 -4.64 -8.60 8.29
N ASN A 256 -3.54 -8.79 7.57
CA ASN A 256 -2.19 -8.74 8.11
C ASN A 256 -1.15 -8.36 7.03
N GLN A 257 0.10 -8.15 7.47
CA GLN A 257 1.20 -7.73 6.61
C GLN A 257 1.57 -8.78 5.54
N THR A 258 1.46 -10.07 5.84
CA THR A 258 1.69 -11.15 4.86
C THR A 258 0.72 -11.02 3.68
N ALA A 259 -0.57 -10.83 3.95
CA ALA A 259 -1.57 -10.60 2.92
C ALA A 259 -1.25 -9.33 2.10
N ILE A 260 -0.82 -8.25 2.73
CA ILE A 260 -0.47 -6.98 2.06
C ILE A 260 0.71 -7.14 1.10
N TYR A 261 1.76 -7.90 1.46
CA TYR A 261 2.89 -8.15 0.57
C TYR A 261 2.58 -9.15 -0.55
N LEU A 262 1.70 -10.12 -0.29
CA LEU A 262 1.28 -11.09 -1.30
C LEU A 262 0.22 -10.54 -2.26
N TYR A 263 -0.57 -9.55 -1.83
CA TYR A 263 -1.68 -8.98 -2.58
C TYR A 263 -1.32 -8.53 -4.01
N PRO A 264 -0.22 -7.79 -4.25
CA PRO A 264 0.21 -7.43 -5.61
C PRO A 264 0.29 -8.62 -6.58
N SER A 265 0.69 -9.80 -6.10
CA SER A 265 0.87 -11.00 -6.91
C SER A 265 -0.37 -11.88 -6.94
N LEU A 266 -1.06 -12.07 -5.81
CA LEU A 266 -2.21 -12.96 -5.71
C LEU A 266 -3.52 -12.33 -6.22
N CYS A 267 -3.63 -11.00 -6.26
CA CYS A 267 -4.83 -10.34 -6.76
C CYS A 267 -5.09 -10.60 -8.26
N PHE A 268 -4.08 -11.02 -9.03
CA PHE A 268 -4.29 -11.46 -10.41
C PHE A 268 -5.21 -12.69 -10.51
N PHE A 269 -5.28 -13.53 -9.47
CA PHE A 269 -6.22 -14.64 -9.44
C PHE A 269 -7.67 -14.16 -9.43
N GLU A 270 -7.98 -12.91 -9.05
CA GLU A 270 -9.32 -12.34 -9.18
C GLU A 270 -9.82 -12.35 -10.64
N GLY A 271 -8.94 -12.31 -11.63
CA GLY A 271 -9.26 -12.46 -13.05
C GLY A 271 -9.41 -13.90 -13.56
N THR A 272 -9.35 -14.91 -12.67
CA THR A 272 -9.37 -16.35 -13.03
C THR A 272 -10.46 -17.13 -12.28
N GLU A 273 -10.55 -18.45 -12.42
CA GLU A 273 -11.46 -19.27 -11.58
C GLU A 273 -10.85 -19.72 -10.24
N VAL A 274 -9.55 -19.49 -10.06
CA VAL A 274 -8.79 -19.89 -8.88
C VAL A 274 -9.21 -19.02 -7.69
N SER A 275 -9.38 -19.64 -6.52
CA SER A 275 -9.64 -18.91 -5.27
C SER A 275 -8.34 -18.35 -4.72
N GLU A 276 -8.36 -17.09 -4.32
CA GLU A 276 -7.29 -16.35 -3.61
C GLU A 276 -7.35 -16.52 -2.06
N GLY A 277 -8.16 -17.47 -1.59
CA GLY A 277 -8.38 -17.68 -0.16
C GLY A 277 -9.42 -16.76 0.48
N ARG A 278 -10.11 -15.87 -0.27
CA ARG A 278 -11.30 -15.16 0.27
C ARG A 278 -12.33 -16.17 0.77
N GLY A 279 -13.02 -15.84 1.86
CA GLY A 279 -13.95 -16.77 2.54
C GLY A 279 -13.25 -17.81 3.42
N THR A 280 -11.99 -17.59 3.76
CA THR A 280 -11.20 -18.39 4.71
C THR A 280 -10.55 -17.46 5.76
N ASP A 281 -9.76 -18.03 6.67
CA ASP A 281 -8.92 -17.30 7.63
C ASP A 281 -7.61 -16.76 7.01
N LYS A 282 -7.27 -17.16 5.78
CA LYS A 282 -6.04 -16.79 5.07
C LYS A 282 -6.29 -16.13 3.70
N PRO A 283 -7.14 -15.08 3.60
CA PRO A 283 -7.32 -14.38 2.34
C PRO A 283 -6.00 -13.74 1.88
N PHE A 284 -5.72 -13.83 0.57
CA PHE A 284 -4.47 -13.39 -0.06
C PHE A 284 -3.21 -13.93 0.60
N GLN A 285 -3.28 -15.12 1.19
CA GLN A 285 -2.14 -15.85 1.74
C GLN A 285 -2.11 -17.31 1.29
N GLN A 286 -3.09 -17.71 0.49
CA GLN A 286 -3.17 -19.02 -0.16
C GLN A 286 -3.92 -18.88 -1.48
N PHE A 287 -3.73 -19.83 -2.39
CA PHE A 287 -4.54 -19.92 -3.61
C PHE A 287 -4.77 -21.36 -4.02
N GLY A 288 -5.84 -21.62 -4.77
CA GLY A 288 -6.13 -22.96 -5.27
C GLY A 288 -7.52 -23.14 -5.87
N TYR A 289 -7.73 -24.35 -6.41
CA TYR A 289 -8.99 -24.76 -7.04
C TYR A 289 -9.26 -26.26 -6.77
N PRO A 290 -10.47 -26.77 -7.04
CA PRO A 290 -10.75 -28.18 -6.85
C PRO A 290 -9.83 -29.04 -7.70
N LYS A 291 -9.16 -30.02 -7.08
CA LYS A 291 -8.23 -30.95 -7.74
C LYS A 291 -6.97 -30.31 -8.33
N MET A 292 -6.57 -29.11 -7.91
CA MET A 292 -5.24 -28.57 -8.22
C MET A 292 -4.14 -29.60 -7.85
N PRO A 293 -3.20 -29.93 -8.74
CA PRO A 293 -2.11 -30.85 -8.42
C PRO A 293 -1.15 -30.21 -7.41
N ASN A 294 -0.36 -31.03 -6.71
CA ASN A 294 0.76 -30.59 -5.87
C ASN A 294 0.46 -29.57 -4.75
N GLY A 295 -0.80 -29.45 -4.32
CA GLY A 295 -1.17 -28.58 -3.21
C GLY A 295 -0.60 -29.04 -1.86
N ASN A 296 -0.10 -28.09 -1.06
CA ASN A 296 0.37 -28.30 0.31
C ASN A 296 -0.72 -27.99 1.37
N THR A 297 -1.86 -27.43 0.94
CA THR A 297 -2.99 -27.09 1.81
C THR A 297 -4.33 -27.46 1.20
N LYS A 298 -5.36 -27.53 2.05
CA LYS A 298 -6.75 -27.73 1.65
C LYS A 298 -7.62 -26.74 2.41
N PHE A 299 -8.44 -25.99 1.68
CA PHE A 299 -9.34 -25.00 2.25
C PHE A 299 -10.69 -25.03 1.54
N THR A 300 -11.71 -24.53 2.20
CA THR A 300 -13.06 -24.41 1.64
C THR A 300 -13.53 -22.98 1.87
N PRO A 301 -13.58 -22.13 0.83
CA PRO A 301 -14.16 -20.80 0.91
C PRO A 301 -15.61 -20.86 1.39
N LYS A 302 -16.00 -20.00 2.32
CA LYS A 302 -17.37 -19.83 2.79
C LYS A 302 -17.77 -18.37 2.70
N SER A 303 -19.06 -18.12 2.48
CA SER A 303 -19.61 -16.77 2.66
C SER A 303 -19.40 -16.33 4.11
N ILE A 304 -18.73 -15.19 4.29
CA ILE A 304 -18.51 -14.53 5.57
C ILE A 304 -19.05 -13.12 5.42
N ASP A 305 -20.21 -12.84 6.01
CA ASP A 305 -20.83 -11.51 6.00
C ASP A 305 -19.84 -10.47 6.54
N GLY A 306 -19.76 -9.30 5.91
CA GLY A 306 -18.73 -8.32 6.26
C GLY A 306 -17.45 -8.43 5.45
N VAL A 307 -17.03 -9.66 5.14
CA VAL A 307 -15.66 -9.97 4.73
C VAL A 307 -15.62 -10.47 3.30
N ALA A 308 -16.31 -11.57 3.00
CA ALA A 308 -16.33 -12.20 1.69
C ALA A 308 -17.74 -12.75 1.45
N ASN A 309 -18.63 -11.91 0.94
CA ASN A 309 -20.03 -12.27 0.73
C ASN A 309 -20.21 -13.32 -0.36
N TYR A 310 -19.40 -13.24 -1.42
CA TYR A 310 -19.46 -14.12 -2.60
C TYR A 310 -18.06 -14.61 -3.00
N PRO A 311 -17.37 -15.41 -2.16
CA PRO A 311 -16.03 -15.86 -2.48
C PRO A 311 -16.07 -16.86 -3.65
N LYS A 312 -15.01 -16.89 -4.46
CA LYS A 312 -14.85 -17.91 -5.49
C LYS A 312 -14.87 -19.30 -4.89
N LEU A 313 -15.45 -20.23 -5.64
CA LEU A 313 -15.49 -21.65 -5.27
C LEU A 313 -16.14 -21.87 -3.89
N GLU A 314 -17.16 -21.05 -3.56
CA GLU A 314 -17.90 -21.15 -2.31
C GLU A 314 -18.37 -22.59 -2.04
N ASN A 315 -18.11 -23.08 -0.83
CA ASN A 315 -18.43 -24.43 -0.36
C ASN A 315 -17.75 -25.57 -1.14
N LYS A 316 -16.82 -25.28 -2.07
CA LYS A 316 -16.02 -26.29 -2.77
C LYS A 316 -14.68 -26.47 -2.07
N LYS A 317 -14.32 -27.72 -1.79
CA LYS A 317 -13.03 -28.06 -1.20
C LYS A 317 -11.92 -27.88 -2.25
N CYS A 318 -11.05 -26.92 -2.01
CA CYS A 318 -9.90 -26.61 -2.85
C CYS A 318 -8.66 -27.37 -2.36
N ASN A 319 -7.83 -27.78 -3.30
CA ASN A 319 -6.44 -28.11 -3.04
C ASN A 319 -5.61 -26.91 -3.50
N GLY A 320 -4.54 -26.55 -2.80
CA GLY A 320 -3.85 -25.30 -3.10
C GLY A 320 -2.50 -25.15 -2.45
N ILE A 321 -1.92 -23.96 -2.61
CA ILE A 321 -0.64 -23.56 -2.04
C ILE A 321 -0.90 -22.53 -0.94
N ASP A 322 -0.38 -22.79 0.25
CA ASP A 322 -0.30 -21.87 1.39
C ASP A 322 1.05 -21.15 1.38
N LEU A 323 0.99 -19.82 1.48
CA LEU A 323 2.13 -18.89 1.50
C LEU A 323 2.23 -18.12 2.83
N SER A 324 1.34 -18.41 3.80
CA SER A 324 1.24 -17.66 5.07
C SER A 324 2.48 -17.79 5.96
N ASP A 325 3.25 -18.87 5.81
CA ASP A 325 4.45 -19.14 6.59
C ASP A 325 5.73 -18.52 6.00
N ILE A 326 5.65 -17.82 4.86
CA ILE A 326 6.82 -17.12 4.30
C ILE A 326 7.19 -15.95 5.22
N PRO A 327 8.44 -15.84 5.70
CA PRO A 327 8.87 -14.73 6.56
C PRO A 327 8.64 -13.37 5.90
N LEU A 328 8.20 -12.37 6.69
CA LEU A 328 7.93 -11.02 6.19
C LEU A 328 9.14 -10.39 5.48
N ASP A 329 10.35 -10.57 6.03
CA ASP A 329 11.58 -10.08 5.38
C ASP A 329 11.80 -10.74 4.03
N SER A 330 11.50 -12.03 3.88
CA SER A 330 11.60 -12.72 2.58
C SER A 330 10.56 -12.22 1.58
N LEU A 331 9.33 -11.95 2.02
CA LEU A 331 8.28 -11.36 1.18
C LEU A 331 8.66 -9.95 0.72
N ARG A 332 9.11 -9.10 1.65
CA ARG A 332 9.53 -7.73 1.36
C ARG A 332 10.76 -7.70 0.44
N ASN A 333 11.77 -8.52 0.72
CA ASN A 333 12.99 -8.60 -0.08
C ASN A 333 12.78 -9.21 -1.46
N MET A 334 11.61 -9.82 -1.73
CA MET A 334 11.24 -10.21 -3.09
C MET A 334 11.27 -8.99 -4.02
N GLY A 335 10.74 -7.85 -3.56
CA GLY A 335 10.84 -6.55 -4.25
C GLY A 335 10.32 -6.54 -5.69
N LYS A 336 9.43 -7.48 -6.02
CA LYS A 336 8.84 -7.68 -7.36
C LYS A 336 7.57 -8.49 -7.28
N LEU A 337 6.74 -8.40 -8.32
CA LEU A 337 5.61 -9.27 -8.55
C LEU A 337 6.08 -10.71 -8.81
N ASN A 338 5.41 -11.68 -8.20
CA ASN A 338 5.63 -13.09 -8.48
C ASN A 338 4.55 -13.64 -9.41
N LEU A 339 4.86 -13.70 -10.70
CA LEU A 339 3.98 -14.28 -11.72
C LEU A 339 4.12 -15.81 -11.81
N ASP A 340 5.13 -16.41 -11.19
CA ASP A 340 5.36 -17.86 -11.29
C ASP A 340 4.18 -18.63 -10.71
N TRP A 341 3.57 -18.14 -9.63
CA TRP A 341 2.36 -18.74 -9.05
C TRP A 341 1.17 -18.74 -10.02
N LEU A 342 0.94 -17.62 -10.72
CA LEU A 342 -0.14 -17.53 -11.70
C LEU A 342 0.14 -18.43 -12.91
N ILE A 343 1.36 -18.38 -13.44
CA ILE A 343 1.78 -19.12 -14.63
C ILE A 343 1.77 -20.64 -14.35
N SER A 344 2.31 -21.09 -13.21
CA SER A 344 2.30 -22.51 -12.86
C SER A 344 0.88 -23.02 -12.68
N THR A 345 0.02 -22.21 -12.05
CA THR A 345 -1.40 -22.57 -11.86
C THR A 345 -2.14 -22.67 -13.18
N TYR A 346 -1.87 -21.76 -14.13
CA TYR A 346 -2.40 -21.84 -15.49
C TYR A 346 -1.92 -23.11 -16.23
N GLN A 347 -0.63 -23.42 -16.15
CA GLN A 347 -0.04 -24.58 -16.83
C GLN A 347 -0.66 -25.91 -16.36
N ASP A 348 -0.97 -25.98 -15.06
CA ASP A 348 -1.57 -27.14 -14.38
C ASP A 348 -3.11 -27.18 -14.46
N HIS A 349 -3.76 -26.12 -14.97
CA HIS A 349 -5.22 -26.05 -15.05
C HIS A 349 -5.75 -26.99 -16.15
N PRO A 350 -6.75 -27.84 -15.86
CA PRO A 350 -7.28 -28.80 -16.83
C PRO A 350 -8.05 -28.14 -17.98
N GLU A 351 -8.63 -26.97 -17.74
CA GLU A 351 -9.40 -26.17 -18.69
C GLU A 351 -8.67 -24.84 -18.92
N LYS A 352 -7.51 -24.89 -19.59
CA LYS A 352 -6.63 -23.73 -19.81
C LYS A 352 -6.66 -23.15 -21.23
N ASP A 353 -7.31 -23.88 -22.14
CA ASP A 353 -7.61 -23.48 -23.51
C ASP A 353 -9.09 -23.08 -23.59
#